data_AF-A0A949ETU8-F1
#
_entry.id   AF-A0A949ETU8-F1
#
_cell.length_a   1.000
_cell.length_b   1.000
_cell.length_c   1.000
_cell.angle_alpha   90.00
_cell.angle_beta   90.00
_cell.angle_gamma   90.00
#
_symmetry.space_group_name_H-M   'P 1'
#
loop_
_entity.id
_entity.type
_entity.pdbx_description
1 polymer ?
#
loop_
_entity_poly.entity_id
_entity_poly.type
_entity_poly.pdbx_seq_one_letter_code
_entity_poly.pdbx_strand_id
1 'polypeptide(L)'
;MKSSYYSEKWSALTTQDVDPNSMRRLSRQIAYSFLDYYLKDCYYEKDYIDLLCEMTTFSEDPKLINPSAEALFSIIVESLCDDFEELQTMTYNKVMAQVITCCRNVPAGKELDLTLNDFGMYSSKDLIDRINRIRINNNSLSSQKPIRKIILLSRVTIGADVAITSVVFQRLNMIFPEAEFVFIGSSKLEELYGGNPRIKIRRLTYSRKGGLLERLSSWHSALKIIQEETASCPAEETILMDPDSRLSQLGVLPLFPLDRYFFFDSRSDSSLNKTMSMAELANSWLDKILGDKNFCYPEVWITKSYVDIATHFCKMLRNKGAKRIIVANFGVGANPRKRVGRRLEEELLLTLLQEPNTVILLDKGFGDE
;
A
#
# COMPACT_ATOMS: atom_id res chain seq x y z
N MET A 1 -6.87 -4.95 31.57
CA MET A 1 -8.28 -5.32 31.42
C MET A 1 -8.31 -6.62 30.66
N LYS A 2 -8.93 -7.66 31.24
CA LYS A 2 -8.99 -9.00 30.62
C LYS A 2 -9.83 -8.91 29.34
N SER A 3 -9.43 -9.60 28.28
CA SER A 3 -10.17 -9.69 27.00
C SER A 3 -11.67 -9.93 27.19
N SER A 4 -12.04 -10.68 28.23
CA SER A 4 -13.41 -10.91 28.68
C SER A 4 -14.27 -9.65 28.77
N TYR A 5 -13.72 -8.50 29.17
CA TYR A 5 -14.48 -7.24 29.26
C TYR A 5 -15.05 -6.78 27.92
N TYR A 6 -14.25 -6.85 26.86
CA TYR A 6 -14.69 -6.43 25.53
C TYR A 6 -15.58 -7.48 24.89
N SER A 7 -15.33 -8.77 25.14
CA SER A 7 -16.21 -9.86 24.72
C SER A 7 -17.60 -9.73 25.35
N GLU A 8 -17.71 -9.45 26.66
CA GLU A 8 -18.99 -9.23 27.34
C GLU A 8 -19.74 -8.02 26.75
N LYS A 9 -19.04 -6.91 26.49
CA LYS A 9 -19.62 -5.73 25.84
C LYS A 9 -20.11 -6.03 24.42
N TRP A 10 -19.35 -6.81 23.66
CA TRP A 10 -19.74 -7.23 22.33
C TRP A 10 -21.00 -8.10 22.38
N SER A 11 -21.03 -9.13 23.23
CA SER A 11 -22.21 -9.99 23.41
C SER A 11 -23.44 -9.18 23.84
N ALA A 12 -23.29 -8.21 24.74
CA ALA A 12 -24.38 -7.33 25.14
C ALA A 12 -24.90 -6.44 23.99
N LEU A 13 -24.02 -5.98 23.09
CA LEU A 13 -24.44 -5.22 21.91
C LEU A 13 -25.18 -6.10 20.91
N THR A 14 -24.71 -7.33 20.66
CA THR A 14 -25.36 -8.24 19.69
C THR A 14 -26.73 -8.74 20.12
N THR A 15 -27.04 -8.68 21.42
CA THR A 15 -28.35 -9.07 21.96
C THR A 15 -29.36 -7.92 22.01
N GLN A 16 -28.92 -6.69 21.71
CA GLN A 16 -29.74 -5.48 21.61
C GLN A 16 -29.84 -5.03 20.14
N ASP A 17 -30.70 -4.05 19.86
CA ASP A 17 -30.75 -3.44 18.52
C ASP A 17 -29.42 -2.72 18.25
N VAL A 18 -28.67 -3.18 17.24
CA VAL A 18 -27.26 -2.81 17.04
C VAL A 18 -27.18 -1.43 16.37
N ASP A 19 -26.85 -0.41 17.15
CA ASP A 19 -26.61 0.95 16.64
C ASP A 19 -25.18 1.11 16.05
N PRO A 20 -25.03 1.65 14.82
CA PRO A 20 -23.73 1.90 14.18
C PRO A 20 -22.77 2.78 15.00
N ASN A 21 -23.26 3.73 15.80
CA ASN A 21 -22.38 4.56 16.63
C ASN A 21 -21.78 3.77 17.80
N SER A 22 -22.57 2.88 18.39
CA SER A 22 -22.12 1.96 19.43
C SER A 22 -21.06 0.99 18.90
N MET A 23 -21.25 0.48 17.66
CA MET A 23 -20.23 -0.31 16.95
C MET A 23 -18.92 0.45 16.78
N ARG A 24 -19.00 1.67 16.24
CA ARG A 24 -17.84 2.56 16.05
C ARG A 24 -17.11 2.85 17.35
N ARG A 25 -17.84 3.07 18.44
CA ARG A 25 -17.24 3.36 19.75
C ARG A 25 -16.52 2.14 20.32
N LEU A 26 -17.16 0.96 20.30
CA LEU A 26 -16.56 -0.26 20.83
C LEU A 26 -15.34 -0.69 20.02
N SER A 27 -15.44 -0.72 18.69
CA SER A 27 -14.33 -1.14 17.82
C SER A 27 -13.09 -0.25 18.01
N ARG A 28 -13.28 1.07 18.14
CA ARG A 28 -12.18 2.00 18.45
C ARG A 28 -11.57 1.74 19.82
N GLN A 29 -12.37 1.48 20.86
CA GLN A 29 -11.86 1.16 22.19
C GLN A 29 -10.98 -0.09 22.18
N ILE A 30 -11.42 -1.14 21.49
CA ILE A 30 -10.64 -2.38 21.34
C ILE A 30 -9.34 -2.09 20.60
N ALA A 31 -9.41 -1.37 19.47
CA ALA A 31 -8.24 -1.06 18.64
C ALA A 31 -7.19 -0.20 19.37
N TYR A 32 -7.61 0.84 20.09
CA TYR A 32 -6.68 1.63 20.89
C TYR A 32 -6.11 0.84 22.05
N SER A 33 -6.91 -0.01 22.72
CA SER A 33 -6.40 -0.86 23.79
C SER A 33 -5.34 -1.82 23.27
N PHE A 34 -5.54 -2.43 22.10
CA PHE A 34 -4.53 -3.26 21.46
C PHE A 34 -3.22 -2.50 21.26
N LEU A 35 -3.27 -1.30 20.67
CA LEU A 35 -2.07 -0.50 20.46
C LEU A 35 -1.42 -0.07 21.78
N ASP A 36 -2.19 0.34 22.78
CA ASP A 36 -1.66 0.77 24.07
C ASP A 36 -0.91 -0.38 24.77
N TYR A 37 -1.50 -1.59 24.80
CA TYR A 37 -0.86 -2.78 25.36
C TYR A 37 0.41 -3.16 24.58
N TYR A 38 0.34 -3.11 23.25
CA TYR A 38 1.48 -3.45 22.42
C TYR A 38 2.62 -2.43 22.53
N LEU A 39 2.33 -1.14 22.39
CA LEU A 39 3.34 -0.08 22.39
C LEU A 39 3.94 0.15 23.77
N LYS A 40 3.18 -0.08 24.85
CA LYS A 40 3.65 0.10 26.22
C LYS A 40 4.36 -1.14 26.77
N ASP A 41 3.75 -2.30 26.61
CA ASP A 41 4.16 -3.52 27.30
C ASP A 41 4.75 -4.58 26.34
N CYS A 42 4.88 -4.27 25.04
CA CYS A 42 5.25 -5.22 23.98
C CYS A 42 4.35 -6.47 23.94
N TYR A 43 3.15 -6.36 24.49
CA TYR A 43 2.23 -7.48 24.65
C TYR A 43 1.24 -7.55 23.50
N TYR A 44 1.21 -8.69 22.81
CA TYR A 44 0.30 -8.95 21.71
C TYR A 44 -0.97 -9.63 22.24
N GLU A 45 -2.03 -8.84 22.48
CA GLU A 45 -3.32 -9.38 22.90
C GLU A 45 -4.12 -9.88 21.70
N LYS A 46 -4.04 -11.19 21.46
CA LYS A 46 -4.66 -11.85 20.29
C LYS A 46 -6.17 -11.67 20.27
N ASP A 47 -6.82 -11.73 21.43
CA ASP A 47 -8.28 -11.73 21.55
C ASP A 47 -8.89 -10.42 21.00
N TYR A 48 -8.15 -9.30 21.06
CA TYR A 48 -8.62 -8.03 20.52
C TYR A 48 -8.71 -8.04 18.99
N ILE A 49 -7.78 -8.70 18.31
CA ILE A 49 -7.81 -8.86 16.85
C ILE A 49 -8.90 -9.85 16.44
N ASP A 50 -9.05 -10.96 17.18
CA ASP A 50 -10.12 -11.94 16.94
C ASP A 50 -11.50 -11.29 17.09
N LEU A 51 -11.71 -10.48 18.14
CA LEU A 51 -12.95 -9.77 18.36
C LEU A 51 -13.25 -8.72 17.27
N LEU A 52 -12.25 -7.94 16.84
CA LEU A 52 -12.42 -7.01 15.73
C LEU A 52 -12.78 -7.75 14.43
N CYS A 53 -12.18 -8.90 14.18
CA CYS A 53 -12.50 -9.73 13.02
C CYS A 53 -13.94 -10.25 13.09
N GLU A 54 -14.37 -10.78 14.23
CA GLU A 54 -15.76 -11.20 14.45
C GLU A 54 -16.75 -10.05 14.18
N MET A 55 -16.48 -8.86 14.73
CA MET A 55 -17.27 -7.66 14.50
C MET A 55 -17.27 -7.17 13.04
N THR A 56 -16.35 -7.64 12.19
CA THR A 56 -16.35 -7.33 10.74
C THR A 56 -17.09 -8.34 9.88
N THR A 57 -17.47 -9.50 10.44
CA THR A 57 -18.06 -10.61 9.69
C THR A 57 -19.39 -11.09 10.24
N PHE A 58 -19.90 -10.49 11.33
CA PHE A 58 -21.14 -10.92 11.98
C PHE A 58 -22.42 -10.57 11.21
N SER A 59 -22.38 -9.62 10.28
CA SER A 59 -23.53 -9.11 9.54
C SER A 59 -23.17 -8.82 8.09
N GLU A 60 -24.17 -8.82 7.21
CA GLU A 60 -24.04 -8.41 5.81
C GLU A 60 -24.22 -6.89 5.63
N ASP A 61 -24.77 -6.18 6.62
CA ASP A 61 -24.98 -4.72 6.52
C ASP A 61 -23.64 -3.96 6.65
N PRO A 62 -23.18 -3.28 5.58
CA PRO A 62 -21.93 -2.50 5.62
C PRO A 62 -21.91 -1.44 6.72
N LYS A 63 -23.07 -0.88 7.12
CA LYS A 63 -23.13 0.13 8.19
C LYS A 63 -22.72 -0.43 9.54
N LEU A 64 -22.89 -1.73 9.75
CA LEU A 64 -22.58 -2.42 10.99
C LEU A 64 -21.16 -2.97 11.02
N ILE A 65 -20.63 -3.46 9.89
CA ILE A 65 -19.29 -4.07 9.82
C ILE A 65 -18.16 -3.08 9.48
N ASN A 66 -18.45 -2.03 8.69
CA ASN A 66 -17.43 -1.07 8.27
C ASN A 66 -16.76 -0.32 9.44
N PRO A 67 -17.46 0.07 10.53
CA PRO A 67 -16.80 0.74 11.65
C PRO A 67 -15.71 -0.12 12.33
N SER A 68 -15.87 -1.43 12.33
CA SER A 68 -14.89 -2.37 12.90
C SER A 68 -13.69 -2.53 11.98
N ALA A 69 -13.94 -2.65 10.67
CA ALA A 69 -12.88 -2.70 9.66
C ALA A 69 -12.09 -1.38 9.65
N GLU A 70 -12.77 -0.24 9.73
CA GLU A 70 -12.15 1.09 9.84
C GLU A 70 -11.25 1.20 11.07
N ALA A 71 -11.68 0.70 12.23
CA ALA A 71 -10.85 0.69 13.43
C ALA A 71 -9.62 -0.22 13.27
N LEU A 72 -9.78 -1.43 12.75
CA LEU A 72 -8.67 -2.35 12.49
C LEU A 72 -7.63 -1.73 11.53
N PHE A 73 -8.08 -1.15 10.42
CA PHE A 73 -7.17 -0.64 9.39
C PHE A 73 -6.58 0.73 9.75
N SER A 74 -7.41 1.70 10.14
CA SER A 74 -6.95 3.09 10.33
C SER A 74 -6.39 3.38 11.71
N ILE A 75 -6.61 2.51 12.70
CA ILE A 75 -5.94 2.60 14.00
C ILE A 75 -4.78 1.62 14.04
N ILE A 76 -5.03 0.31 13.99
CA ILE A 76 -3.97 -0.69 14.22
C ILE A 76 -3.01 -0.76 13.03
N VAL A 77 -3.51 -1.10 11.84
CA VAL A 77 -2.65 -1.36 10.68
C VAL A 77 -1.88 -0.11 10.25
N GLU A 78 -2.55 1.05 10.14
CA GLU A 78 -1.89 2.31 9.78
C GLU A 78 -0.80 2.69 10.79
N SER A 79 -1.05 2.60 12.10
CA SER A 79 -0.03 2.89 13.11
C SER A 79 1.17 1.95 13.02
N LEU A 80 0.93 0.64 12.86
CA LEU A 80 2.04 -0.33 12.72
C LEU A 80 2.84 -0.14 11.42
N CYS A 81 2.25 0.48 10.39
CA CYS A 81 2.92 0.73 9.12
C CYS A 81 3.69 2.07 9.10
N ASP A 82 3.19 3.10 9.79
CA ASP A 82 3.74 4.45 9.74
C ASP A 82 4.98 4.63 10.64
N ASP A 83 5.28 3.70 11.55
CA ASP A 83 6.42 3.81 12.47
C ASP A 83 7.79 3.45 11.85
N PHE A 84 7.84 2.76 10.69
CA PHE A 84 9.09 2.32 10.01
C PHE A 84 10.14 1.60 10.91
N GLU A 85 9.66 0.96 11.97
CA GLU A 85 10.48 0.19 12.91
C GLU A 85 10.27 -1.33 12.69
N GLU A 86 11.30 -2.12 12.98
CA GLU A 86 11.34 -3.56 12.68
C GLU A 86 10.30 -4.35 13.48
N LEU A 87 10.17 -4.06 14.79
CA LEU A 87 9.23 -4.75 15.68
C LEU A 87 7.78 -4.53 15.25
N GLN A 88 7.43 -3.30 14.86
CA GLN A 88 6.11 -2.93 14.35
C GLN A 88 5.81 -3.64 13.04
N THR A 89 6.82 -3.76 12.18
CA THR A 89 6.74 -4.51 10.94
C THR A 89 6.45 -5.99 11.19
N MET A 90 7.11 -6.63 12.16
CA MET A 90 6.83 -8.02 12.55
C MET A 90 5.42 -8.17 13.13
N THR A 91 4.99 -7.20 13.95
CA THR A 91 3.64 -7.21 14.55
C THR A 91 2.56 -7.01 13.50
N TYR A 92 2.77 -6.14 12.51
CA TYR A 92 1.89 -6.02 11.35
C TYR A 92 1.69 -7.36 10.66
N ASN A 93 2.78 -8.10 10.39
CA ASN A 93 2.69 -9.41 9.75
C ASN A 93 1.84 -10.40 10.58
N LYS A 94 2.01 -10.39 11.91
CA LYS A 94 1.20 -11.21 12.83
C LYS A 94 -0.28 -10.82 12.79
N VAL A 95 -0.59 -9.52 12.88
CA VAL A 95 -1.97 -9.01 12.77
C VAL A 95 -2.59 -9.44 11.45
N MET A 96 -1.92 -9.20 10.32
CA MET A 96 -2.47 -9.56 9.02
C MET A 96 -2.65 -11.07 8.84
N ALA A 97 -1.68 -11.89 9.29
CA ALA A 97 -1.82 -13.34 9.22
C ALA A 97 -2.99 -13.86 10.07
N GLN A 98 -3.25 -13.24 11.23
CA GLN A 98 -4.42 -13.57 12.06
C GLN A 98 -5.72 -13.14 11.36
N VAL A 99 -5.79 -11.90 10.87
CA VAL A 99 -6.93 -11.34 10.15
C VAL A 99 -7.30 -12.20 8.93
N ILE A 100 -6.30 -12.58 8.12
CA ILE A 100 -6.50 -13.48 6.97
C ILE A 100 -7.03 -14.83 7.44
N THR A 101 -6.50 -15.38 8.53
CA THR A 101 -6.98 -16.66 9.09
C THR A 101 -8.44 -16.56 9.55
N CYS A 102 -8.84 -15.47 10.21
CA CYS A 102 -10.24 -15.23 10.56
C CYS A 102 -11.13 -15.20 9.31
N CYS A 103 -10.69 -14.51 8.24
CA CYS A 103 -11.44 -14.48 6.97
C CYS A 103 -11.59 -15.85 6.33
N ARG A 104 -10.58 -16.72 6.39
CA ARG A 104 -10.66 -18.09 5.84
C ARG A 104 -11.78 -18.92 6.48
N ASN A 105 -12.11 -18.62 7.74
CA ASN A 105 -13.08 -19.39 8.52
C ASN A 105 -14.53 -18.91 8.36
N VAL A 106 -14.80 -17.83 7.63
CA VAL A 106 -16.17 -17.36 7.37
C VAL A 106 -16.68 -17.85 6.02
N PRO A 107 -17.99 -18.08 5.83
CA PRO A 107 -18.53 -18.62 4.57
C PRO A 107 -18.12 -17.83 3.32
N ALA A 108 -18.13 -16.50 3.40
CA ALA A 108 -17.73 -15.61 2.30
C ALA A 108 -16.21 -15.64 2.00
N GLY A 109 -15.40 -16.23 2.86
CA GLY A 109 -13.95 -16.37 2.68
C GLY A 109 -13.50 -17.73 2.11
N LYS A 110 -14.42 -18.58 1.66
CA LYS A 110 -14.08 -19.91 1.12
C LYS A 110 -13.13 -19.85 -0.09
N GLU A 111 -13.31 -18.88 -0.98
CA GLU A 111 -12.42 -18.69 -2.13
C GLU A 111 -11.00 -18.29 -1.72
N LEU A 112 -10.88 -17.42 -0.70
CA LEU A 112 -9.61 -17.05 -0.08
C LEU A 112 -8.90 -18.28 0.50
N ASP A 113 -9.64 -19.12 1.23
CA ASP A 113 -9.11 -20.35 1.82
C ASP A 113 -8.57 -21.31 0.75
N LEU A 114 -9.36 -21.60 -0.28
CA LEU A 114 -8.96 -22.49 -1.38
C LEU A 114 -7.71 -21.95 -2.09
N THR A 115 -7.72 -20.67 -2.46
CA THR A 115 -6.60 -20.05 -3.18
C THR A 115 -5.33 -20.07 -2.33
N LEU A 116 -5.41 -19.79 -1.03
CA LEU A 116 -4.25 -19.89 -0.13
C LEU A 116 -3.74 -21.33 0.00
N ASN A 117 -4.64 -22.31 0.06
CA ASN A 117 -4.26 -23.73 0.09
C ASN A 117 -3.53 -24.16 -1.19
N ASP A 118 -3.92 -23.64 -2.36
CA ASP A 118 -3.21 -23.87 -3.63
C ASP A 118 -1.79 -23.30 -3.63
N PHE A 119 -1.56 -22.22 -2.89
CA PHE A 119 -0.21 -21.68 -2.61
C PHE A 119 0.55 -22.43 -1.49
N GLY A 120 -0.03 -23.48 -0.92
CA GLY A 120 0.53 -24.22 0.21
C GLY A 120 0.48 -23.47 1.54
N MET A 121 -0.37 -22.45 1.66
CA MET A 121 -0.53 -21.64 2.87
C MET A 121 -1.69 -22.17 3.72
N TYR A 122 -1.44 -23.22 4.50
CA TYR A 122 -2.48 -23.91 5.27
C TYR A 122 -2.80 -23.22 6.60
N SER A 123 -1.87 -22.43 7.15
CA SER A 123 -2.00 -21.80 8.46
C SER A 123 -1.49 -20.36 8.51
N SER A 124 -1.86 -19.64 9.57
CA SER A 124 -1.30 -18.32 9.90
C SER A 124 0.23 -18.34 9.98
N LYS A 125 0.80 -19.46 10.48
CA LYS A 125 2.25 -19.66 10.57
C LYS A 125 2.88 -19.72 9.19
N ASP A 126 2.25 -20.37 8.21
CA ASP A 126 2.79 -20.46 6.84
C ASP A 126 2.92 -19.07 6.20
N LEU A 127 1.94 -18.18 6.43
CA LEU A 127 1.99 -16.78 5.98
C LEU A 127 3.15 -16.03 6.62
N ILE A 128 3.35 -16.18 7.93
CA ILE A 128 4.47 -15.56 8.67
C ILE A 128 5.82 -16.10 8.19
N ASP A 129 5.94 -17.41 8.05
CA ASP A 129 7.16 -18.07 7.59
C ASP A 129 7.49 -17.67 6.15
N ARG A 130 6.47 -17.43 5.31
CA ARG A 130 6.64 -16.92 3.95
C ARG A 130 7.20 -15.49 3.95
N ILE A 131 6.59 -14.55 4.68
CA ILE A 131 7.08 -13.16 4.71
C ILE A 131 8.50 -13.08 5.27
N ASN A 132 8.83 -13.90 6.27
CA ASN A 132 10.20 -14.01 6.77
C ASN A 132 11.17 -14.55 5.71
N ARG A 133 10.76 -15.57 4.95
CA ARG A 133 11.56 -16.11 3.85
C ARG A 133 11.85 -15.06 2.79
N ILE A 134 10.86 -14.31 2.32
CA ILE A 134 11.08 -13.32 1.24
C ILE A 134 11.99 -12.16 1.67
N ARG A 135 12.05 -11.82 2.96
CA ARG A 135 12.90 -10.74 3.47
C ARG A 135 14.35 -11.14 3.63
N ILE A 136 14.59 -12.39 4.00
CA ILE A 136 15.93 -12.98 4.08
C ILE A 136 16.40 -13.42 2.69
N ASN A 137 15.48 -13.49 1.72
CA ASN A 137 15.76 -13.96 0.38
C ASN A 137 16.73 -13.04 -0.35
N ASN A 138 17.97 -13.47 -0.47
CA ASN A 138 19.00 -12.78 -1.25
C ASN A 138 18.97 -13.20 -2.73
N ASN A 139 17.77 -13.35 -3.31
CA ASN A 139 17.63 -13.68 -4.72
C ASN A 139 18.31 -12.59 -5.55
N SER A 140 19.29 -13.00 -6.36
CA SER A 140 19.92 -12.15 -7.35
C SER A 140 19.26 -12.38 -8.71
N LEU A 141 18.99 -11.29 -9.41
CA LEU A 141 18.60 -11.30 -10.81
C LEU A 141 19.85 -11.56 -11.66
N SER A 142 20.17 -12.84 -11.86
CA SER A 142 21.20 -13.21 -12.82
C SER A 142 20.70 -12.91 -14.23
N SER A 143 21.50 -12.22 -15.04
CA SER A 143 21.23 -12.04 -16.48
C SER A 143 21.28 -13.34 -17.30
N GLN A 144 21.63 -14.47 -16.69
CA GLN A 144 21.78 -15.76 -17.36
C GLN A 144 20.45 -16.41 -17.76
N LYS A 145 19.33 -16.06 -17.10
CA LYS A 145 18.00 -16.54 -17.49
C LYS A 145 17.29 -15.44 -18.28
N PRO A 146 16.70 -15.76 -19.45
CA PRO A 146 15.99 -14.75 -20.23
C PRO A 146 14.81 -14.22 -19.43
N ILE A 147 14.73 -12.89 -19.31
CA ILE A 147 13.57 -12.20 -18.72
C ILE A 147 12.88 -11.48 -19.86
N ARG A 148 11.67 -11.92 -20.19
CA ARG A 148 10.86 -11.34 -21.25
C ARG A 148 9.70 -10.52 -20.73
N LYS A 149 9.29 -10.74 -19.48
CA LYS A 149 8.21 -9.99 -18.84
C LYS A 149 8.55 -9.62 -17.41
N ILE A 150 8.26 -8.37 -17.07
CA ILE A 150 8.43 -7.83 -15.72
C ILE A 150 7.06 -7.29 -15.28
N ILE A 151 6.47 -7.96 -14.29
CA ILE A 151 5.26 -7.49 -13.64
C ILE A 151 5.68 -6.63 -12.45
N LEU A 152 5.23 -5.38 -12.40
CA LEU A 152 5.53 -4.44 -11.32
C LEU A 152 4.23 -4.03 -10.61
N LEU A 153 4.15 -4.28 -9.31
CA LEU A 153 2.98 -3.89 -8.53
C LEU A 153 3.08 -2.41 -8.13
N SER A 154 1.96 -1.69 -8.21
CA SER A 154 1.83 -0.38 -7.58
C SER A 154 1.84 -0.49 -6.07
N ARG A 155 2.42 0.50 -5.39
CA ARG A 155 2.27 0.67 -3.93
C ARG A 155 0.92 1.25 -3.51
N VAL A 156 0.02 1.49 -4.47
CA VAL A 156 -1.34 2.04 -4.32
C VAL A 156 -1.35 3.54 -3.98
N THR A 157 -0.23 4.16 -3.60
CA THR A 157 -0.12 5.59 -3.31
C THR A 157 0.72 6.29 -4.38
N ILE A 158 0.25 7.45 -4.85
CA ILE A 158 0.93 8.24 -5.91
C ILE A 158 2.37 8.55 -5.51
N GLY A 159 2.60 9.09 -4.32
CA GLY A 159 3.94 9.48 -3.89
C GLY A 159 4.92 8.31 -3.85
N ALA A 160 4.46 7.12 -3.48
CA ALA A 160 5.33 5.96 -3.42
C ALA A 160 5.52 5.31 -4.81
N ASP A 161 4.52 5.38 -5.69
CA ASP A 161 4.72 5.00 -7.09
C ASP A 161 5.75 5.90 -7.78
N VAL A 162 5.66 7.22 -7.56
CA VAL A 162 6.68 8.17 -8.05
C VAL A 162 8.04 7.89 -7.41
N ALA A 163 8.15 7.79 -6.09
CA ALA A 163 9.45 7.69 -5.42
C ALA A 163 10.14 6.32 -5.55
N ILE A 164 9.38 5.23 -5.71
CA ILE A 164 9.90 3.85 -5.66
C ILE A 164 9.63 3.15 -7.00
N THR A 165 8.35 3.01 -7.37
CA THR A 165 7.95 2.23 -8.56
C THR A 165 8.60 2.78 -9.84
N SER A 166 8.74 4.09 -9.99
CA SER A 166 9.43 4.70 -11.13
C SER A 166 10.93 4.38 -11.17
N VAL A 167 11.59 4.36 -10.02
CA VAL A 167 13.02 4.05 -9.88
C VAL A 167 13.27 2.59 -10.24
N VAL A 168 12.43 1.69 -9.71
CA VAL A 168 12.47 0.26 -10.02
C VAL A 168 12.32 0.03 -11.53
N PHE A 169 11.34 0.67 -12.16
CA PHE A 169 11.16 0.59 -13.60
C PHE A 169 12.37 1.09 -14.39
N GLN A 170 12.90 2.28 -14.08
CA GLN A 170 14.05 2.83 -14.79
C GLN A 170 15.24 1.89 -14.73
N ARG A 171 15.61 1.42 -13.53
CA ARG A 171 16.75 0.51 -13.32
C ARG A 171 16.55 -0.79 -14.08
N LEU A 172 15.35 -1.38 -14.05
CA LEU A 172 15.06 -2.61 -14.77
C LEU A 172 15.04 -2.42 -16.29
N ASN A 173 14.52 -1.31 -16.80
CA ASN A 173 14.50 -1.02 -18.24
C ASN A 173 15.90 -0.79 -18.82
N MET A 174 16.86 -0.32 -18.02
CA MET A 174 18.27 -0.24 -18.44
C MET A 174 18.90 -1.62 -18.59
N ILE A 175 18.57 -2.57 -17.71
CA ILE A 175 19.16 -3.92 -17.71
C ILE A 175 18.42 -4.87 -18.67
N PHE A 176 17.11 -4.75 -18.75
CA PHE A 176 16.21 -5.59 -19.55
C PHE A 176 15.43 -4.74 -20.56
N PRO A 177 16.11 -4.09 -21.53
CA PRO A 177 15.44 -3.22 -22.48
C PRO A 177 14.43 -3.98 -23.35
N GLU A 178 14.62 -5.27 -23.60
CA GLU A 178 13.69 -6.04 -24.45
C GLU A 178 12.51 -6.66 -23.69
N ALA A 179 12.42 -6.48 -22.37
CA ALA A 179 11.32 -7.02 -21.58
C ALA A 179 10.02 -6.21 -21.73
N GLU A 180 8.88 -6.90 -21.75
CA GLU A 180 7.56 -6.29 -21.59
C GLU A 180 7.36 -5.87 -20.14
N PHE A 181 7.02 -4.60 -19.89
CA PHE A 181 6.69 -4.11 -18.56
C PHE A 181 5.19 -4.03 -18.36
N VAL A 182 4.69 -4.73 -17.34
CA VAL A 182 3.28 -4.72 -16.96
C VAL A 182 3.11 -4.17 -15.56
N PHE A 183 2.46 -3.02 -15.44
CA PHE A 183 2.18 -2.40 -14.15
C PHE A 183 0.77 -2.77 -13.69
N ILE A 184 0.62 -3.22 -12.44
CA ILE A 184 -0.67 -3.57 -11.86
C ILE A 184 -1.02 -2.55 -10.77
N GLY A 185 -2.13 -1.84 -10.93
CA GLY A 185 -2.61 -0.87 -9.95
C GLY A 185 -3.77 -0.02 -10.44
N SER A 186 -4.11 1.04 -9.70
CA SER A 186 -5.27 1.88 -10.02
C SER A 186 -5.10 2.68 -11.31
N SER A 187 -6.18 3.31 -11.79
CA SER A 187 -6.17 4.21 -12.96
C SER A 187 -5.15 5.34 -12.87
N LYS A 188 -4.74 5.73 -11.65
CA LYS A 188 -3.72 6.75 -11.40
C LYS A 188 -2.37 6.43 -12.04
N LEU A 189 -2.08 5.15 -12.28
CA LEU A 189 -0.87 4.77 -13.00
C LEU A 189 -0.86 5.30 -14.44
N GLU A 190 -2.02 5.45 -15.08
CA GLU A 190 -2.08 6.03 -16.43
C GLU A 190 -1.76 7.53 -16.42
N GLU A 191 -2.13 8.22 -15.36
CA GLU A 191 -1.78 9.63 -15.17
C GLU A 191 -0.26 9.81 -14.97
N LEU A 192 0.39 8.87 -14.28
CA LEU A 192 1.82 8.91 -13.96
C LEU A 192 2.73 8.32 -15.04
N TYR A 193 2.29 7.28 -15.75
CA TYR A 193 3.11 6.47 -16.64
C TYR A 193 2.54 6.34 -18.06
N GLY A 194 1.32 6.83 -18.32
CA GLY A 194 0.61 6.64 -19.59
C GLY A 194 1.26 7.29 -20.81
N GLY A 195 2.23 8.19 -20.60
CA GLY A 195 3.07 8.74 -21.66
C GLY A 195 4.23 7.81 -22.08
N ASN A 196 4.49 6.71 -21.36
CA ASN A 196 5.56 5.77 -21.70
C ASN A 196 5.02 4.59 -22.52
N PRO A 197 5.40 4.45 -23.81
CA PRO A 197 4.89 3.37 -24.66
C PRO A 197 5.40 1.98 -24.27
N ARG A 198 6.40 1.88 -23.38
CA ARG A 198 6.98 0.61 -22.91
C ARG A 198 6.20 -0.01 -21.75
N ILE A 199 5.30 0.76 -21.12
CA ILE A 199 4.58 0.33 -19.93
C ILE A 199 3.14 -0.03 -20.33
N LYS A 200 2.78 -1.29 -20.14
CA LYS A 200 1.41 -1.77 -20.20
C LYS A 200 0.78 -1.65 -18.81
N ILE A 201 -0.34 -0.96 -18.69
CA ILE A 201 -1.02 -0.78 -17.40
C ILE A 201 -2.23 -1.71 -17.33
N ARG A 202 -2.27 -2.53 -16.28
CA ARG A 202 -3.41 -3.38 -15.92
C ARG A 202 -4.11 -2.78 -14.71
N ARG A 203 -5.31 -2.26 -14.95
CA ARG A 203 -6.12 -1.60 -13.93
C ARG A 203 -6.60 -2.60 -12.88
N LEU A 204 -6.44 -2.21 -11.62
CA LEU A 204 -6.96 -2.90 -10.46
C LEU A 204 -7.49 -1.87 -9.47
N THR A 205 -8.73 -2.05 -9.05
CA THR A 205 -9.36 -1.21 -8.02
C THR A 205 -8.98 -1.73 -6.65
N TYR A 206 -8.30 -0.90 -5.85
CA TYR A 206 -8.01 -1.19 -4.45
C TYR A 206 -8.90 -0.33 -3.56
N SER A 207 -9.86 -0.97 -2.88
CA SER A 207 -10.78 -0.29 -1.98
C SER A 207 -10.07 0.08 -0.68
N ARG A 208 -9.90 1.38 -0.43
CA ARG A 208 -9.36 1.88 0.86
C ARG A 208 -10.43 2.06 1.92
N LYS A 209 -11.71 1.97 1.55
CA LYS A 209 -12.88 2.15 2.40
C LYS A 209 -13.80 0.97 2.13
N GLY A 210 -14.12 0.18 3.14
CA GLY A 210 -14.91 -1.03 2.96
C GLY A 210 -14.58 -2.10 3.97
N GLY A 211 -15.32 -3.20 3.88
CA GLY A 211 -15.20 -4.35 4.77
C GLY A 211 -13.89 -5.10 4.59
N LEU A 212 -13.63 -6.02 5.51
CA LEU A 212 -12.38 -6.78 5.53
C LEU A 212 -12.21 -7.68 4.29
N LEU A 213 -13.25 -8.41 3.90
CA LEU A 213 -13.23 -9.30 2.72
C LEU A 213 -13.11 -8.53 1.40
N GLU A 214 -13.72 -7.35 1.30
CA GLU A 214 -13.59 -6.47 0.13
C GLU A 214 -12.14 -6.02 -0.09
N ARG A 215 -11.39 -5.77 0.99
CA ARG A 215 -9.97 -5.44 0.87
C ARG A 215 -9.15 -6.65 0.41
N LEU A 216 -9.47 -7.85 0.89
CA LEU A 216 -8.80 -9.09 0.50
C LEU A 216 -9.18 -9.56 -0.92
N SER A 217 -10.33 -9.17 -1.47
CA SER A 217 -10.70 -9.51 -2.85
C SER A 217 -9.78 -8.84 -3.89
N SER A 218 -9.13 -7.73 -3.52
CA SER A 218 -8.11 -7.09 -4.37
C SER A 218 -6.90 -8.01 -4.62
N TRP A 219 -6.60 -8.94 -3.71
CA TRP A 219 -5.56 -9.95 -3.90
C TRP A 219 -5.95 -10.96 -4.99
N HIS A 220 -7.17 -11.49 -4.98
CA HIS A 220 -7.68 -12.36 -6.05
C HIS A 220 -7.68 -11.65 -7.41
N SER A 221 -8.03 -10.36 -7.42
CA SER A 221 -7.97 -9.54 -8.63
C SER A 221 -6.55 -9.41 -9.17
N ALA A 222 -5.56 -9.25 -8.28
CA ALA A 222 -4.15 -9.21 -8.67
C ALA A 222 -3.69 -10.56 -9.23
N LEU A 223 -4.04 -11.67 -8.57
CA LEU A 223 -3.74 -13.03 -9.03
C LEU A 223 -4.31 -13.30 -10.42
N LYS A 224 -5.56 -12.92 -10.66
CA LYS A 224 -6.20 -13.07 -11.97
C LYS A 224 -5.43 -12.33 -13.07
N ILE A 225 -5.05 -11.07 -12.82
CA ILE A 225 -4.27 -10.28 -13.78
C ILE A 225 -2.91 -10.93 -14.02
N ILE A 226 -2.22 -11.37 -12.97
CA ILE A 226 -0.92 -12.05 -13.08
C ILE A 226 -1.07 -13.31 -13.93
N GLN A 227 -2.07 -14.14 -13.64
CA GLN A 227 -2.34 -15.36 -14.39
C GLN A 227 -2.57 -15.08 -15.88
N GLU A 228 -3.41 -14.10 -16.21
CA GLU A 228 -3.67 -13.66 -17.59
C GLU A 228 -2.39 -13.18 -18.29
N GLU A 229 -1.53 -12.42 -17.60
CA GLU A 229 -0.28 -11.91 -18.17
C GLU A 229 0.80 -12.99 -18.34
N THR A 230 0.76 -14.03 -17.51
CA THR A 230 1.65 -15.20 -17.61
C THR A 230 1.13 -16.30 -18.51
N ALA A 231 -0.12 -16.24 -18.97
CA ALA A 231 -0.68 -17.25 -19.88
C ALA A 231 0.08 -17.33 -21.22
N SER A 232 0.65 -16.21 -21.68
CA SER A 232 1.40 -16.09 -22.93
C SER A 232 2.92 -16.04 -22.76
N CYS A 233 3.42 -16.00 -21.53
CA CYS A 233 4.84 -15.92 -21.21
C CYS A 233 5.14 -16.83 -20.02
N PRO A 234 5.96 -17.88 -20.17
CA PRO A 234 6.23 -18.84 -19.11
C PRO A 234 6.68 -18.16 -17.81
N ALA A 235 6.33 -18.77 -16.67
CA ALA A 235 6.69 -18.25 -15.36
C ALA A 235 8.22 -18.18 -15.17
N GLU A 236 8.99 -19.04 -15.85
CA GLU A 236 10.46 -18.98 -15.86
C GLU A 236 11.06 -17.80 -16.66
N GLU A 237 10.28 -17.14 -17.52
CA GLU A 237 10.71 -15.96 -18.28
C GLU A 237 10.09 -14.67 -17.72
N THR A 238 9.32 -14.78 -16.64
CA THR A 238 8.60 -13.70 -15.99
C THR A 238 9.12 -13.49 -14.57
N ILE A 239 9.23 -12.24 -14.16
CA ILE A 239 9.49 -11.88 -12.76
C ILE A 239 8.39 -10.97 -12.24
N LEU A 240 8.15 -11.05 -10.93
CA LEU A 240 7.27 -10.12 -10.23
C LEU A 240 8.07 -9.26 -9.25
N MET A 241 7.98 -7.96 -9.46
CA MET A 241 8.56 -6.92 -8.62
C MET A 241 7.48 -6.35 -7.71
N ASP A 242 7.66 -6.53 -6.40
CA ASP A 242 6.76 -6.06 -5.37
C ASP A 242 7.45 -4.98 -4.53
N PRO A 243 7.21 -3.69 -4.80
CA PRO A 243 7.84 -2.59 -4.09
C PRO A 243 7.22 -2.35 -2.68
N ASP A 244 6.88 -3.39 -1.91
CA ASP A 244 6.10 -3.31 -0.65
C ASP A 244 4.65 -2.84 -0.90
N SER A 245 3.98 -3.53 -1.83
CA SER A 245 2.63 -3.23 -2.29
C SER A 245 1.55 -3.63 -1.29
N ARG A 246 0.49 -2.82 -1.19
CA ARG A 246 -0.72 -3.18 -0.46
C ARG A 246 -1.52 -4.32 -1.12
N LEU A 247 -1.25 -4.64 -2.39
CA LEU A 247 -1.92 -5.73 -3.12
C LEU A 247 -1.49 -7.11 -2.61
N SER A 248 -0.23 -7.25 -2.19
CA SER A 248 0.28 -8.44 -1.50
C SER A 248 0.12 -8.37 0.01
N GLN A 249 -0.59 -7.36 0.53
CA GLN A 249 -0.62 -7.01 1.96
C GLN A 249 0.81 -6.88 2.52
N LEU A 250 1.63 -6.09 1.84
CA LEU A 250 3.02 -5.82 2.20
C LEU A 250 3.87 -7.11 2.29
N GLY A 251 3.66 -7.99 1.30
CA GLY A 251 4.36 -9.27 1.16
C GLY A 251 3.79 -10.43 1.97
N VAL A 252 2.74 -10.24 2.77
CA VAL A 252 2.12 -11.34 3.54
C VAL A 252 1.46 -12.38 2.63
N LEU A 253 0.71 -11.92 1.62
CA LEU A 253 -0.01 -12.79 0.70
C LEU A 253 0.89 -13.24 -0.48
N PRO A 254 0.83 -14.52 -0.88
CA PRO A 254 1.58 -15.01 -2.04
C PRO A 254 0.98 -14.51 -3.36
N LEU A 255 1.82 -14.15 -4.32
CA LEU A 255 1.40 -13.74 -5.67
C LEU A 255 2.14 -14.47 -6.80
N PHE A 256 3.34 -14.96 -6.52
CA PHE A 256 4.24 -15.51 -7.54
C PHE A 256 5.22 -16.52 -6.92
N PRO A 257 5.80 -17.45 -7.71
CA PRO A 257 6.87 -18.34 -7.24
C PRO A 257 8.03 -17.57 -6.59
N LEU A 258 8.53 -18.10 -5.47
CA LEU A 258 9.50 -17.41 -4.62
C LEU A 258 10.83 -17.10 -5.32
N ASP A 259 11.27 -17.95 -6.26
CA ASP A 259 12.50 -17.77 -7.04
C ASP A 259 12.39 -16.66 -8.10
N ARG A 260 11.17 -16.18 -8.38
CA ARG A 260 10.87 -15.12 -9.35
C ARG A 260 10.13 -13.93 -8.75
N TYR A 261 10.01 -13.90 -7.43
CA TYR A 261 9.33 -12.85 -6.68
C TYR A 261 10.37 -12.02 -5.91
N PHE A 262 10.43 -10.73 -6.25
CA PHE A 262 11.39 -9.78 -5.69
C PHE A 262 10.64 -8.75 -4.87
N PHE A 263 10.81 -8.81 -3.56
CA PHE A 263 10.14 -7.94 -2.60
C PHE A 263 11.11 -6.89 -2.07
N PHE A 264 10.73 -5.62 -2.18
CA PHE A 264 11.45 -4.51 -1.58
C PHE A 264 11.00 -4.35 -0.13
N ASP A 265 11.82 -4.77 0.85
CA ASP A 265 11.51 -4.46 2.25
C ASP A 265 11.87 -3.00 2.56
N SER A 266 10.85 -2.13 2.50
CA SER A 266 11.04 -0.71 2.72
C SER A 266 10.95 -0.28 4.18
N ARG A 267 10.88 -1.22 5.14
CA ARG A 267 10.52 -0.93 6.55
C ARG A 267 11.40 -1.63 7.58
N SER A 268 12.05 -2.75 7.25
CA SER A 268 12.82 -3.52 8.23
C SER A 268 14.20 -2.96 8.56
N ASP A 269 14.84 -2.22 7.64
CA ASP A 269 16.21 -1.71 7.87
C ASP A 269 16.18 -0.33 8.53
N SER A 270 15.96 -0.32 9.86
CA SER A 270 15.86 0.90 10.67
C SER A 270 17.13 1.77 10.61
N SER A 271 18.29 1.19 10.27
CA SER A 271 19.55 1.92 10.15
C SER A 271 19.63 2.75 8.86
N LEU A 272 19.19 2.17 7.73
CA LEU A 272 19.16 2.85 6.43
C LEU A 272 17.96 3.81 6.32
N ASN A 273 16.81 3.44 6.89
CA ASN A 273 15.57 4.22 6.83
C ASN A 273 15.69 5.61 7.49
N LYS A 274 16.63 5.78 8.44
CA LYS A 274 16.83 7.06 9.15
C LYS A 274 17.65 8.08 8.35
N THR A 275 18.36 7.64 7.31
CA THR A 275 19.30 8.51 6.56
C THR A 275 19.01 8.59 5.07
N MET A 276 18.22 7.67 4.53
CA MET A 276 17.95 7.56 3.10
C MET A 276 16.49 7.89 2.79
N SER A 277 16.28 8.61 1.69
CA SER A 277 14.96 8.75 1.07
C SER A 277 14.48 7.41 0.48
N MET A 278 13.16 7.29 0.24
CA MET A 278 12.59 6.09 -0.37
C MET A 278 13.19 5.74 -1.73
N ALA A 279 13.58 6.75 -2.52
CA ALA A 279 14.23 6.55 -3.81
C ALA A 279 15.65 5.99 -3.65
N GLU A 280 16.40 6.48 -2.65
CA GLU A 280 17.74 5.96 -2.34
C GLU A 280 17.67 4.53 -1.80
N LEU A 281 16.69 4.22 -0.94
CA LEU A 281 16.45 2.85 -0.46
C LEU A 281 16.12 1.91 -1.61
N ALA A 282 15.26 2.33 -2.55
CA ALA A 282 14.92 1.54 -3.73
C ALA A 282 16.14 1.28 -4.61
N ASN A 283 17.00 2.28 -4.86
CA ASN A 283 18.25 2.09 -5.59
C ASN A 283 19.20 1.13 -4.86
N SER A 284 19.39 1.30 -3.54
CA SER A 284 20.25 0.41 -2.74
C SER A 284 19.76 -1.04 -2.75
N TRP A 285 18.45 -1.26 -2.71
CA TRP A 285 17.87 -2.59 -2.89
C TRP A 285 18.13 -3.14 -4.29
N LEU A 286 17.96 -2.33 -5.33
CA LEU A 286 18.23 -2.71 -6.72
C LEU A 286 19.70 -3.06 -6.93
N ASP A 287 20.62 -2.37 -6.26
CA ASP A 287 22.05 -2.68 -6.33
C ASP A 287 22.36 -4.09 -5.83
N LYS A 288 21.69 -4.53 -4.76
CA LYS A 288 21.85 -5.87 -4.20
C LYS A 288 21.30 -6.94 -5.15
N ILE A 289 20.13 -6.72 -5.74
CA ILE A 289 19.49 -7.76 -6.57
C ILE A 289 20.07 -7.81 -7.99
N LEU A 290 20.41 -6.67 -8.59
CA LEU A 290 20.92 -6.56 -9.97
C LEU A 290 22.44 -6.71 -10.05
N GLY A 291 23.18 -6.47 -8.95
CA GLY A 291 24.64 -6.41 -8.98
C GLY A 291 25.21 -5.20 -9.72
N ASP A 292 24.38 -4.20 -9.97
CA ASP A 292 24.68 -2.96 -10.70
C ASP A 292 24.52 -1.75 -9.76
N LYS A 293 25.37 -0.74 -9.83
CA LYS A 293 25.35 0.41 -8.90
C LYS A 293 24.88 1.73 -9.53
N ASN A 294 24.08 1.66 -10.59
CA ASN A 294 23.51 2.88 -11.16
C ASN A 294 22.56 3.57 -10.18
N PHE A 295 22.17 4.81 -10.47
CA PHE A 295 21.22 5.53 -9.65
C PHE A 295 20.17 6.22 -10.54
N CYS A 296 18.89 5.99 -10.24
CA CYS A 296 17.78 6.65 -10.91
C CYS A 296 17.03 7.54 -9.91
N TYR A 297 16.71 8.76 -10.34
CA TYR A 297 15.85 9.66 -9.58
C TYR A 297 14.38 9.39 -9.91
N PRO A 298 13.44 9.71 -9.00
CA PRO A 298 12.01 9.61 -9.29
C PRO A 298 11.63 10.32 -10.59
N GLU A 299 10.89 9.62 -11.46
CA GLU A 299 10.45 10.15 -12.75
C GLU A 299 8.98 9.77 -13.02
N VAL A 300 8.29 10.61 -13.81
CA VAL A 300 6.94 10.35 -14.31
C VAL A 300 6.91 10.55 -15.82
N TRP A 301 6.12 9.75 -16.51
CA TRP A 301 5.91 9.81 -17.96
C TRP A 301 4.47 10.20 -18.23
N ILE A 302 4.22 11.50 -18.18
CA ILE A 302 2.88 12.07 -18.37
C ILE A 302 2.56 12.14 -19.88
N THR A 303 1.33 11.81 -20.25
CA THR A 303 0.86 11.91 -21.65
C THR A 303 1.01 13.32 -22.20
N LYS A 304 1.46 13.42 -23.46
CA LYS A 304 1.70 14.70 -24.15
C LYS A 304 0.52 15.68 -24.09
N SER A 305 -0.71 15.18 -24.18
CA SER A 305 -1.92 16.01 -24.07
C SER A 305 -2.00 16.80 -22.76
N TYR A 306 -1.66 16.18 -21.63
CA TYR A 306 -1.64 16.86 -20.33
C TYR A 306 -0.51 17.88 -20.23
N VAL A 307 0.68 17.54 -20.77
CA VAL A 307 1.82 18.46 -20.84
C VAL A 307 1.49 19.69 -21.68
N ASP A 308 0.81 19.51 -22.81
CA ASP A 308 0.38 20.60 -23.69
C ASP A 308 -0.64 21.51 -23.01
N ILE A 309 -1.64 20.93 -22.32
CA ILE A 309 -2.64 21.67 -21.54
C ILE A 309 -1.96 22.48 -20.42
N ALA A 310 -1.10 21.85 -19.62
CA ALA A 310 -0.39 22.51 -18.53
C ALA A 310 0.53 23.63 -19.04
N THR A 311 1.23 23.39 -20.15
CA THR A 311 2.09 24.38 -20.80
C THR A 311 1.27 25.58 -21.29
N HIS A 312 0.13 25.33 -21.93
CA HIS A 312 -0.77 26.40 -22.37
C HIS A 312 -1.29 27.21 -21.19
N PHE A 313 -1.77 26.54 -20.14
CA PHE A 313 -2.25 27.18 -18.92
C PHE A 313 -1.18 28.06 -18.26
N CYS A 314 0.03 27.54 -18.08
CA CYS A 314 1.17 28.30 -17.56
C CYS A 314 1.53 29.50 -18.44
N LYS A 315 1.49 29.36 -19.78
CA LYS A 315 1.71 30.49 -20.70
C LYS A 315 0.65 31.57 -20.53
N MET A 316 -0.62 31.21 -20.37
CA MET A 316 -1.69 32.20 -20.11
C MET A 316 -1.44 32.99 -18.83
N LEU A 317 -1.07 32.31 -17.74
CA LEU A 317 -0.74 32.99 -16.47
C LEU A 317 0.45 33.93 -16.63
N ARG A 318 1.51 33.49 -17.32
CA ARG A 318 2.68 34.33 -17.59
C ARG A 318 2.33 35.55 -18.44
N ASN A 319 1.48 35.41 -19.45
CA ASN A 319 1.00 36.53 -20.28
C ASN A 319 0.15 37.53 -19.49
N LYS A 320 -0.44 37.12 -18.36
CA LYS A 320 -1.15 37.99 -17.41
C LYS A 320 -0.24 38.59 -16.32
N GLY A 321 1.07 38.40 -16.44
CA GLY A 321 2.08 38.99 -15.57
C GLY A 321 2.65 38.05 -14.51
N ALA A 322 2.17 36.82 -14.38
CA ALA A 322 2.71 35.87 -13.39
C ALA A 322 4.18 35.54 -13.70
N LYS A 323 5.08 35.83 -12.76
CA LYS A 323 6.50 35.47 -12.84
C LYS A 323 6.78 34.11 -12.19
N ARG A 324 6.09 33.84 -11.07
CA ARG A 324 6.21 32.61 -10.28
C ARG A 324 4.86 31.90 -10.27
N ILE A 325 4.85 30.62 -10.63
CA ILE A 325 3.67 29.76 -10.59
C ILE A 325 4.05 28.61 -9.66
N ILE A 326 3.37 28.51 -8.54
CA ILE A 326 3.63 27.51 -7.50
C ILE A 326 2.39 26.62 -7.41
N VAL A 327 2.58 25.31 -7.42
CA VAL A 327 1.53 24.34 -7.13
C VAL A 327 1.77 23.82 -5.73
N ALA A 328 0.74 23.87 -4.87
CA ALA A 328 0.81 23.36 -3.52
C ALA A 328 -0.38 22.44 -3.24
N ASN A 329 -0.10 21.32 -2.56
CA ASN A 329 -1.11 20.39 -2.08
C ASN A 329 -0.85 20.15 -0.58
N PHE A 330 -1.85 20.41 0.25
CA PHE A 330 -1.82 20.16 1.70
C PHE A 330 -2.75 19.01 2.13
N GLY A 331 -3.33 18.31 1.16
CA GLY A 331 -4.24 17.20 1.39
C GLY A 331 -3.55 16.05 2.14
N VAL A 332 -4.25 15.48 3.11
CA VAL A 332 -3.73 14.44 4.01
C VAL A 332 -4.35 13.07 3.75
N GLY A 333 -5.14 12.97 2.68
CA GLY A 333 -5.79 11.73 2.27
C GLY A 333 -6.76 11.19 3.31
N ALA A 334 -7.54 12.08 3.94
CA ALA A 334 -8.48 11.78 5.03
C ALA A 334 -7.84 11.35 6.36
N ASN A 335 -6.54 11.63 6.58
CA ASN A 335 -5.89 11.42 7.87
C ASN A 335 -5.46 12.77 8.52
N PRO A 336 -6.31 13.38 9.36
CA PRO A 336 -6.03 14.67 10.00
C PRO A 336 -4.74 14.71 10.84
N ARG A 337 -4.22 13.56 11.30
CA ARG A 337 -2.96 13.51 12.07
C ARG A 337 -1.74 13.87 11.23
N LYS A 338 -1.82 13.71 9.90
CA LYS A 338 -0.73 14.06 8.97
C LYS A 338 -0.72 15.54 8.59
N ARG A 339 -1.68 16.32 9.09
CA ARG A 339 -1.79 17.74 8.76
C ARG A 339 -0.74 18.55 9.50
N VAL A 340 0.00 19.37 8.77
CA VAL A 340 1.07 20.22 9.31
C VAL A 340 0.55 21.43 10.12
N GLY A 341 -0.77 21.61 10.15
CA GLY A 341 -1.48 22.60 10.95
C GLY A 341 -1.94 23.79 10.12
N ARG A 342 -3.21 24.21 10.32
CA ARG A 342 -3.84 25.29 9.55
C ARG A 342 -3.03 26.60 9.55
N ARG A 343 -2.48 26.97 10.71
CA ARG A 343 -1.69 28.18 10.86
C ARG A 343 -0.43 28.16 9.99
N LEU A 344 0.26 27.02 9.93
CA LEU A 344 1.46 26.89 9.09
C LEU A 344 1.11 26.95 7.61
N GLU A 345 0.04 26.28 7.19
CA GLU A 345 -0.45 26.34 5.80
C GLU A 345 -0.77 27.79 5.39
N GLU A 346 -1.51 28.52 6.23
CA GLU A 346 -1.84 29.93 5.99
C GLU A 346 -0.60 30.83 5.97
N GLU A 347 0.29 30.72 6.96
CA GLU A 347 1.53 31.51 7.03
C GLU A 347 2.43 31.25 5.81
N LEU A 348 2.63 29.98 5.42
CA LEU A 348 3.41 29.61 4.24
C LEU A 348 2.85 30.25 2.96
N LEU A 349 1.55 30.14 2.73
CA LEU A 349 0.91 30.70 1.54
C LEU A 349 1.02 32.21 1.50
N LEU A 350 0.78 32.89 2.62
CA LEU A 350 0.91 34.34 2.72
C LEU A 350 2.35 34.79 2.49
N THR A 351 3.34 34.07 3.05
CA THR A 351 4.77 34.34 2.82
C THR A 351 5.13 34.18 1.34
N LEU A 352 4.68 33.11 0.68
CA LEU A 352 4.92 32.92 -0.75
C LEU A 352 4.27 34.00 -1.62
N LEU A 353 3.12 34.55 -1.19
CA LEU A 353 2.41 35.63 -1.89
C LEU A 353 3.04 37.03 -1.69
N GLN A 354 3.94 37.21 -0.71
CA GLN A 354 4.69 38.47 -0.56
C GLN A 354 5.60 38.74 -1.76
N GLU A 355 6.03 37.68 -2.45
CA GLU A 355 6.82 37.77 -3.67
C GLU A 355 5.97 38.31 -4.84
N PRO A 356 6.34 39.45 -5.45
CA PRO A 356 5.53 40.07 -6.51
C PRO A 356 5.28 39.16 -7.70
N ASN A 357 4.08 39.24 -8.26
CA ASN A 357 3.65 38.48 -9.44
C ASN A 357 3.69 36.95 -9.23
N THR A 358 3.38 36.49 -8.02
CA THR A 358 3.27 35.07 -7.69
C THR A 358 1.82 34.61 -7.80
N VAL A 359 1.61 33.47 -8.46
CA VAL A 359 0.33 32.76 -8.49
C VAL A 359 0.53 31.42 -7.80
N ILE A 360 -0.30 31.13 -6.81
CA ILE A 360 -0.32 29.83 -6.14
C ILE A 360 -1.58 29.09 -6.57
N LEU A 361 -1.38 27.87 -7.09
CA LEU A 361 -2.41 26.93 -7.46
C LEU A 361 -2.53 25.92 -6.32
N LEU A 362 -3.65 25.98 -5.60
CA LEU A 362 -3.95 25.02 -4.55
C LEU A 362 -4.62 23.81 -5.17
N ASP A 363 -3.92 22.68 -5.15
CA ASP A 363 -4.49 21.39 -5.46
C ASP A 363 -5.32 20.91 -4.27
N LYS A 364 -6.59 20.59 -4.54
CA LYS A 364 -7.54 20.07 -3.57
C LYS A 364 -7.11 18.67 -3.06
N GLY A 365 -6.28 17.96 -3.82
CA GLY A 365 -5.88 16.60 -3.49
C GLY A 365 -7.02 15.59 -3.64
N PHE A 366 -6.90 14.45 -2.94
CA PHE A 366 -7.86 13.35 -3.03
C PHE A 366 -8.87 13.37 -1.88
N GLY A 367 -10.16 13.39 -2.22
CA GLY A 367 -11.27 13.28 -1.27
C GLY A 367 -12.18 14.50 -1.29
N ASP A 368 -13.10 14.57 -0.32
CA ASP A 368 -14.03 15.70 -0.17
C ASP A 368 -13.38 16.94 0.50
N GLU A 369 -12.09 16.84 0.86
CA GLU A 369 -11.31 17.83 1.63
C GLU A 369 -11.16 19.21 0.97
#